data_AF-A0A8H7RRW8-F1
#
_entry.id   AF-A0A8H7RRW8-F1
#
_cell.length_a   1.000
_cell.length_b   1.000
_cell.length_c   1.000
_cell.angle_alpha   90.00
_cell.angle_beta   90.00
_cell.angle_gamma   90.00
#
_symmetry.space_group_name_H-M   'P 1'
#
loop_
_entity.id
_entity.type
_entity.pdbx_description
1 polymer ?
#
loop_
_entity_poly.entity_id
_entity_poly.type
_entity_poly.pdbx_seq_one_letter_code
_entity_poly.pdbx_strand_id
1 'polypeptide(L)'
;MDYSQAQRQGFILGFKEAFPQSNIDPTTLLRGCYHHYKQSVQRLVSNHSIVPHRSDTEFLDLTNTMYNAKSEKTFERAVQQLHDDFPNCARWLKWWTRDEVASMIFRSKDALKKELQEADTRTTNGIEAFHRDLYRIVQQKKSIMVTLRNIFCYLRSIEADFESFDNAFKVKDSRKQSSKPRTIRFTNDGRAPDTTKALLGSAQEKQKDKAGIDLPKKEDKDEKGSRSLKNNKGEKDGEEEKKGTKDKRIHVEEESKARRERLAKLREEQTKKVREEYKKNKQKRKQESEEREAKRLKSLDQSASIPEFILQQYNFNKEDFVGRFCPEDDGNCGWRAASLVLFNDEKHYYMLKEVMRSGLEKEQTFFKQLFGVKDYEKLRTKLYQPEGSVNSINWFDSIDCAVLLATVCKRPVIILAGIQSNTYLPFEERLSVIHTGQVQDVTPIVLHLHLNHFYAFIVKEESVDNIKWPRICPTYKNEVIDYNRSTAWLDIYKGRCHATREDGM
;
A
#
# COMPACT_ATOMS: atom_id res chain seq x y z
N MET A 1 -20.03 9.01 -4.25
CA MET A 1 -19.22 8.58 -3.09
C MET A 1 -19.93 7.43 -2.40
N ASP A 2 -19.21 6.44 -1.85
CA ASP A 2 -19.77 5.66 -0.74
C ASP A 2 -19.83 6.59 0.47
N TYR A 3 -20.97 7.25 0.64
CA TYR A 3 -21.32 7.86 1.91
C TYR A 3 -21.85 6.74 2.80
N SER A 4 -20.99 6.23 3.68
CA SER A 4 -21.49 5.61 4.91
C SER A 4 -22.46 6.59 5.59
N GLN A 5 -23.41 6.07 6.37
CA GLN A 5 -24.39 6.92 7.05
C GLN A 5 -23.69 7.99 7.92
N ALA A 6 -22.56 7.64 8.54
CA ALA A 6 -21.70 8.55 9.28
C ALA A 6 -21.07 9.66 8.41
N GLN A 7 -20.60 9.35 7.19
CA GLN A 7 -20.04 10.36 6.28
C GLN A 7 -21.13 11.30 5.74
N ARG A 8 -22.34 10.80 5.44
CA ARG A 8 -23.48 11.65 5.06
C ARG A 8 -23.82 12.62 6.19
N GLN A 9 -23.92 12.12 7.42
CA GLN A 9 -24.17 12.97 8.60
C GLN A 9 -23.04 13.98 8.84
N GLY A 10 -21.78 13.54 8.75
CA GLY A 10 -20.61 14.42 8.89
C GLY A 10 -20.59 15.56 7.86
N PHE A 11 -20.91 15.28 6.59
CA PHE A 11 -21.05 16.32 5.57
C PHE A 11 -22.20 17.29 5.87
N ILE A 12 -23.38 16.79 6.24
CA ILE A 12 -24.54 17.64 6.55
C ILE A 12 -24.25 18.56 7.74
N LEU A 13 -23.56 18.05 8.77
CA LEU A 13 -23.16 18.84 9.93
C LEU A 13 -22.10 19.89 9.55
N GLY A 14 -21.00 19.47 8.92
CA GLY A 14 -19.92 20.37 8.53
C GLY A 14 -20.35 21.46 7.53
N PHE A 15 -21.27 21.15 6.62
CA PHE A 15 -21.83 22.16 5.72
C PHE A 15 -22.67 23.20 6.48
N LYS A 16 -23.52 22.76 7.43
CA LYS A 16 -24.32 23.68 8.26
C LYS A 16 -23.47 24.54 9.19
N GLU A 17 -22.35 24.00 9.67
CA GLU A 17 -21.38 24.72 10.49
C GLU A 17 -20.58 25.75 9.68
N ALA A 18 -20.09 25.38 8.49
CA ALA A 18 -19.32 26.28 7.62
C ALA A 18 -20.19 27.34 6.91
N PHE A 19 -21.46 27.02 6.62
CA PHE A 19 -22.38 27.88 5.87
C PHE A 19 -23.73 28.07 6.59
N PRO A 20 -23.75 28.64 7.81
CA PRO A 20 -24.96 28.72 8.64
C PRO A 20 -26.07 29.60 8.07
N GLN A 21 -25.75 30.48 7.11
CA GLN A 21 -26.70 31.36 6.40
C GLN A 21 -27.11 30.82 5.02
N SER A 22 -26.75 29.58 4.69
CA SER A 22 -27.08 28.97 3.39
C SER A 22 -28.50 28.39 3.39
N ASN A 23 -29.30 28.81 2.41
CA ASN A 23 -30.62 28.23 2.13
C ASN A 23 -30.56 26.93 1.29
N ILE A 24 -29.36 26.40 1.01
CA ILE A 24 -29.18 25.16 0.25
C ILE A 24 -29.32 23.97 1.20
N ASP A 25 -30.26 23.06 0.92
CA ASP A 25 -30.29 21.76 1.60
C ASP A 25 -29.02 20.97 1.24
N PRO A 26 -28.14 20.63 2.22
CA PRO A 26 -26.89 19.93 1.95
C PRO A 26 -27.10 18.56 1.30
N THR A 27 -28.27 17.94 1.47
CA THR A 27 -28.57 16.64 0.85
C THR A 27 -28.67 16.73 -0.68
N THR A 28 -29.08 17.88 -1.22
CA THR A 28 -29.12 18.17 -2.67
C THR A 28 -27.74 18.36 -3.32
N LEU A 29 -26.67 18.28 -2.52
CA LEU A 29 -25.27 18.29 -2.95
C LEU A 29 -24.62 16.89 -2.84
N LEU A 30 -25.29 15.91 -2.23
CA LEU A 30 -24.76 14.58 -1.97
C LEU A 30 -25.00 13.61 -3.13
N ARG A 31 -23.94 13.23 -3.84
CA ARG A 31 -23.98 12.20 -4.90
C ARG A 31 -23.35 10.88 -4.44
N GLY A 32 -24.12 9.79 -4.52
CA GLY A 32 -23.71 8.41 -4.25
C GLY A 32 -22.77 7.86 -5.32
N CYS A 33 -22.17 6.68 -5.11
CA CYS A 33 -21.28 6.05 -6.10
C CYS A 33 -21.95 4.89 -6.84
N TYR A 34 -22.00 4.97 -8.17
CA TYR A 34 -22.43 3.86 -9.00
C TYR A 34 -21.53 2.62 -8.88
N HIS A 35 -20.22 2.80 -8.71
CA HIS A 35 -19.28 1.68 -8.62
C HIS A 35 -19.61 0.75 -7.45
N HIS A 36 -20.00 1.30 -6.31
CA HIS A 36 -20.35 0.53 -5.13
C HIS A 36 -21.74 -0.12 -5.20
N TYR A 37 -22.73 0.56 -5.79
CA TYR A 37 -23.99 -0.09 -6.18
C TYR A 37 -23.70 -1.32 -7.06
N LYS A 38 -22.95 -1.13 -8.15
CA LYS A 38 -22.55 -2.19 -9.08
C LYS A 38 -21.77 -3.32 -8.39
N GLN A 39 -20.83 -3.01 -7.49
CA GLN A 39 -20.15 -4.04 -6.69
C GLN A 39 -21.12 -4.84 -5.82
N SER A 40 -22.10 -4.20 -5.18
CA SER A 40 -23.07 -4.92 -4.33
C SER A 40 -23.97 -5.84 -5.17
N VAL A 41 -24.44 -5.38 -6.34
CA VAL A 41 -25.17 -6.21 -7.32
C VAL A 41 -24.34 -7.43 -7.72
N GLN A 42 -23.05 -7.25 -8.06
CA GLN A 42 -22.16 -8.35 -8.43
C GLN A 42 -21.93 -9.36 -7.30
N ARG A 43 -21.92 -8.94 -6.03
CA ARG A 43 -21.86 -9.86 -4.88
C ARG A 43 -23.15 -10.67 -4.70
N LEU A 44 -24.32 -10.06 -4.96
CA LEU A 44 -25.60 -10.77 -4.92
C LEU A 44 -25.70 -11.81 -6.04
N VAL A 45 -25.35 -11.44 -7.28
CA VAL A 45 -25.28 -12.38 -8.43
C VAL A 45 -24.30 -13.53 -8.18
N SER A 46 -23.13 -13.22 -7.60
CA SER A 46 -22.14 -14.25 -7.23
C SER A 46 -22.59 -15.17 -6.09
N ASN A 47 -23.67 -14.83 -5.37
CA ASN A 47 -24.20 -15.66 -4.30
C ASN A 47 -25.50 -16.36 -4.73
N HIS A 48 -25.34 -17.57 -5.24
CA HIS A 48 -26.45 -18.38 -5.75
C HIS A 48 -27.47 -18.86 -4.72
N SER A 49 -27.31 -18.54 -3.42
CA SER A 49 -28.37 -18.66 -2.41
C SER A 49 -29.38 -17.49 -2.44
N ILE A 50 -29.06 -16.41 -3.16
CA ILE A 50 -29.89 -15.20 -3.29
C ILE A 50 -30.38 -15.07 -4.73
N VAL A 51 -29.47 -15.15 -5.70
CA VAL A 51 -29.78 -15.05 -7.14
C VAL A 51 -29.50 -16.41 -7.79
N PRO A 52 -30.54 -17.20 -8.15
CA PRO A 52 -30.33 -18.48 -8.80
C PRO A 52 -29.52 -18.32 -10.09
N HIS A 53 -28.50 -19.16 -10.30
CA HIS A 53 -27.53 -19.04 -11.41
C HIS A 53 -28.14 -18.94 -12.83
N ARG A 54 -29.39 -19.36 -13.03
CA ARG A 54 -30.11 -19.24 -14.31
C ARG A 54 -30.73 -17.88 -14.56
N SER A 55 -30.89 -17.07 -13.51
CA SER A 55 -31.50 -15.73 -13.52
C SER A 55 -30.47 -14.63 -13.26
N ASP A 56 -29.17 -14.93 -13.37
CA ASP A 56 -28.08 -13.95 -13.22
C ASP A 56 -28.26 -12.76 -14.18
N THR A 57 -28.68 -13.01 -15.43
CA THR A 57 -28.93 -11.97 -16.44
C THR A 57 -30.16 -11.14 -16.12
N GLU A 58 -31.27 -11.78 -15.73
CA GLU A 58 -32.53 -11.15 -15.36
C GLU A 58 -32.38 -10.21 -14.15
N PHE A 59 -31.66 -10.67 -13.11
CA PHE A 59 -31.31 -9.84 -11.96
C PHE A 59 -30.43 -8.64 -12.35
N LEU A 60 -29.46 -8.83 -13.26
CA LEU A 60 -28.62 -7.74 -13.77
C LEU A 60 -29.43 -6.73 -14.59
N ASP A 61 -30.35 -7.17 -15.43
CA ASP A 61 -31.18 -6.30 -16.26
C ASP A 61 -32.19 -5.50 -15.43
N LEU A 62 -32.82 -6.13 -14.43
CA LEU A 62 -33.70 -5.45 -13.48
C LEU A 62 -32.93 -4.43 -12.61
N THR A 63 -31.75 -4.77 -12.10
CA THR A 63 -30.91 -3.81 -11.33
C THR A 63 -30.35 -2.69 -12.20
N ASN A 64 -30.00 -2.94 -13.46
CA ASN A 64 -29.65 -1.89 -14.42
C ASN A 64 -30.85 -1.00 -14.78
N THR A 65 -32.05 -1.56 -14.83
CA THR A 65 -33.32 -0.81 -15.05
C THR A 65 -33.64 0.07 -13.85
N MET A 66 -33.54 -0.47 -12.63
CA MET A 66 -33.63 0.28 -11.37
C MET A 66 -32.62 1.44 -11.35
N TYR A 67 -31.36 1.20 -11.77
CA TYR A 67 -30.33 2.24 -11.80
C TYR A 67 -30.60 3.38 -12.80
N ASN A 68 -31.00 3.02 -14.04
CA ASN A 68 -31.12 3.97 -15.14
C ASN A 68 -32.53 4.53 -15.35
N ALA A 69 -33.50 4.13 -14.52
CA ALA A 69 -34.89 4.61 -14.59
C ALA A 69 -34.94 6.15 -14.67
N LYS A 70 -35.54 6.67 -15.75
CA LYS A 70 -35.79 8.12 -15.92
C LYS A 70 -37.09 8.58 -15.25
N SER A 71 -37.94 7.64 -14.83
CA SER A 71 -39.21 7.93 -14.17
C SER A 71 -39.41 7.02 -12.96
N GLU A 72 -40.03 7.58 -11.94
CA GLU A 72 -40.38 6.92 -10.68
C GLU A 72 -41.16 5.62 -10.88
N LYS A 73 -42.16 5.64 -11.76
CA LYS A 73 -42.95 4.46 -12.16
C LYS A 73 -42.12 3.31 -12.77
N THR A 74 -41.00 3.62 -13.43
CA THR A 74 -40.09 2.59 -13.98
C THR A 74 -39.21 2.00 -12.87
N PHE A 75 -38.73 2.85 -11.97
CA PHE A 75 -37.96 2.44 -10.80
C PHE A 75 -38.77 1.53 -9.87
N GLU A 76 -40.00 1.93 -9.54
CA GLU A 76 -40.88 1.17 -8.64
C GLU A 76 -41.28 -0.18 -9.22
N ARG A 77 -41.52 -0.25 -10.54
CA ARG A 77 -41.75 -1.53 -11.23
C ARG A 77 -40.53 -2.46 -11.12
N ALA A 78 -39.32 -1.95 -11.39
CA ALA A 78 -38.10 -2.74 -11.29
C ALA A 78 -37.82 -3.20 -9.84
N VAL A 79 -38.11 -2.36 -8.84
CA VAL A 79 -38.04 -2.72 -7.42
C VAL A 79 -39.03 -3.81 -7.06
N GLN A 80 -40.27 -3.72 -7.54
CA GLN A 80 -41.31 -4.72 -7.29
C GLN A 80 -40.94 -6.08 -7.93
N GLN A 81 -40.50 -6.08 -9.18
CA GLN A 81 -40.02 -7.29 -9.86
C GLN A 81 -38.82 -7.92 -9.11
N LEU A 82 -37.82 -7.13 -8.72
CA LEU A 82 -36.70 -7.63 -7.92
C LEU A 82 -37.13 -8.20 -6.56
N HIS A 83 -38.18 -7.66 -5.95
CA HIS A 83 -38.72 -8.16 -4.69
C HIS A 83 -39.43 -9.51 -4.88
N ASP A 84 -40.23 -9.63 -5.92
CA ASP A 84 -41.09 -10.79 -6.15
C ASP A 84 -40.33 -11.97 -6.76
N ASP A 85 -39.42 -11.70 -7.71
CA ASP A 85 -38.60 -12.72 -8.38
C ASP A 85 -37.40 -13.17 -7.51
N PHE A 86 -36.91 -12.29 -6.62
CA PHE A 86 -35.72 -12.55 -5.78
C PHE A 86 -35.94 -12.19 -4.29
N PRO A 87 -36.88 -12.86 -3.58
CA PRO A 87 -37.26 -12.50 -2.21
C PRO A 87 -36.10 -12.52 -1.21
N ASN A 88 -35.07 -13.35 -1.44
CA ASN A 88 -33.85 -13.40 -0.62
C ASN A 88 -33.01 -12.11 -0.68
N CYS A 89 -33.28 -11.19 -1.61
CA CYS A 89 -32.64 -9.88 -1.69
C CYS A 89 -33.45 -8.75 -1.01
N ALA A 90 -34.62 -9.03 -0.43
CA ALA A 90 -35.51 -8.01 0.14
C ALA A 90 -34.84 -7.07 1.16
N ARG A 91 -33.87 -7.56 1.96
CA ARG A 91 -33.10 -6.73 2.91
C ARG A 91 -32.10 -5.79 2.22
N TRP A 92 -31.56 -6.18 1.06
CA TRP A 92 -30.71 -5.34 0.22
C TRP A 92 -31.55 -4.28 -0.50
N LEU A 93 -32.68 -4.69 -1.10
CA LEU A 93 -33.65 -3.75 -1.70
C LEU A 93 -34.09 -2.70 -0.69
N LYS A 94 -34.60 -3.11 0.48
CA LYS A 94 -35.06 -2.21 1.54
C LYS A 94 -34.00 -1.20 2.00
N TRP A 95 -32.71 -1.51 1.87
CA TRP A 95 -31.65 -0.56 2.18
C TRP A 95 -31.47 0.47 1.05
N TRP A 96 -31.42 0.02 -0.21
CA TRP A 96 -31.26 0.90 -1.37
C TRP A 96 -32.48 1.77 -1.66
N THR A 97 -33.69 1.32 -1.34
CA THR A 97 -34.95 2.04 -1.59
C THR A 97 -35.31 3.04 -0.49
N ARG A 98 -34.50 3.22 0.55
CA ARG A 98 -34.67 4.32 1.52
C ARG A 98 -34.49 5.65 0.79
N ASP A 99 -35.39 6.61 0.97
CA ASP A 99 -35.34 7.91 0.27
C ASP A 99 -33.96 8.60 0.40
N GLU A 100 -33.38 8.55 1.61
CA GLU A 100 -32.04 9.09 1.93
C GLU A 100 -30.89 8.49 1.12
N VAL A 101 -31.03 7.26 0.63
CA VAL A 101 -30.03 6.50 -0.12
C VAL A 101 -30.38 6.54 -1.61
N ALA A 102 -31.67 6.34 -1.92
CA ALA A 102 -32.18 6.29 -3.27
C ALA A 102 -31.95 7.61 -4.01
N SER A 103 -32.20 8.73 -3.32
CA SER A 103 -32.02 10.09 -3.85
C SER A 103 -30.57 10.47 -4.16
N MET A 104 -29.60 9.66 -3.73
CA MET A 104 -28.18 9.88 -4.02
C MET A 104 -27.67 9.06 -5.22
N ILE A 105 -28.43 8.04 -5.68
CA ILE A 105 -27.94 7.01 -6.62
C ILE A 105 -28.82 6.89 -7.86
N PHE A 106 -30.15 6.84 -7.69
CA PHE A 106 -31.10 6.48 -8.75
C PHE A 106 -31.60 7.72 -9.49
N ARG A 107 -31.45 7.74 -10.82
CA ARG A 107 -31.81 8.91 -11.67
C ARG A 107 -33.26 9.38 -11.45
N SER A 108 -34.20 8.46 -11.24
CA SER A 108 -35.62 8.74 -11.01
C SER A 108 -35.97 9.33 -9.65
N LYS A 109 -35.06 9.23 -8.66
CA LYS A 109 -35.23 9.74 -7.30
C LYS A 109 -34.19 10.83 -6.97
N ASP A 110 -33.29 11.15 -7.90
CA ASP A 110 -32.10 12.00 -7.73
C ASP A 110 -32.50 13.43 -7.30
N ALA A 111 -32.30 13.75 -6.02
CA ALA A 111 -32.66 15.04 -5.43
C ALA A 111 -31.56 16.11 -5.63
N LEU A 112 -30.49 15.76 -6.37
CA LEU A 112 -29.34 16.61 -6.58
C LEU A 112 -29.68 17.85 -7.43
N LYS A 113 -29.04 18.99 -7.16
CA LYS A 113 -29.20 20.23 -7.94
C LYS A 113 -28.96 19.98 -9.44
N LYS A 114 -29.82 20.53 -10.33
CA LYS A 114 -29.78 20.31 -11.80
C LYS A 114 -28.39 20.45 -12.43
N GLU A 115 -27.65 21.50 -12.07
CA GLU A 115 -26.26 21.74 -12.52
C GLU A 115 -25.32 20.54 -12.26
N LEU A 116 -25.54 19.81 -11.17
CA LEU A 116 -24.78 18.62 -10.81
C LEU A 116 -25.39 17.34 -11.42
N GLN A 117 -26.69 17.35 -11.77
CA GLN A 117 -27.35 16.21 -12.44
C GLN A 117 -26.70 15.92 -13.80
N GLU A 118 -26.38 16.97 -14.55
CA GLU A 118 -25.84 16.96 -15.92
C GLU A 118 -24.34 16.61 -16.00
N ALA A 119 -23.60 16.69 -14.90
CA ALA A 119 -22.19 16.32 -14.86
C ALA A 119 -21.99 14.81 -15.12
N ASP A 120 -21.29 14.50 -16.21
CA ASP A 120 -21.10 13.12 -16.74
C ASP A 120 -20.14 12.26 -15.87
N THR A 121 -19.36 12.90 -14.99
CA THR A 121 -18.43 12.25 -14.05
C THR A 121 -19.16 11.58 -12.88
N ARG A 122 -19.87 10.48 -13.16
CA ARG A 122 -20.59 9.66 -12.15
C ARG A 122 -19.70 8.74 -11.29
N THR A 123 -18.38 8.74 -11.52
CA THR A 123 -17.40 7.97 -10.74
C THR A 123 -16.68 8.84 -9.72
N THR A 124 -16.90 8.59 -8.43
CA THR A 124 -16.21 9.33 -7.35
C THR A 124 -14.82 8.80 -7.03
N ASN A 125 -14.10 8.27 -8.02
CA ASN A 125 -12.76 7.66 -7.87
C ASN A 125 -11.77 8.59 -7.14
N GLY A 126 -11.78 9.89 -7.43
CA GLY A 126 -10.91 10.87 -6.75
C GLY A 126 -11.22 11.00 -5.25
N ILE A 127 -12.49 11.10 -4.88
CA ILE A 127 -12.90 11.26 -3.48
C ILE A 127 -12.88 9.91 -2.72
N GLU A 128 -13.01 8.78 -3.43
CA GLU A 128 -12.84 7.44 -2.86
C GLU A 128 -11.37 7.05 -2.66
N ALA A 129 -10.46 7.56 -3.50
CA ALA A 129 -9.04 7.56 -3.21
C ALA A 129 -8.79 8.38 -1.93
N PHE A 130 -9.33 9.61 -1.85
CA PHE A 130 -9.21 10.45 -0.66
C PHE A 130 -9.74 9.77 0.61
N HIS A 131 -10.90 9.10 0.57
CA HIS A 131 -11.44 8.33 1.69
C HIS A 131 -10.56 7.13 2.08
N ARG A 132 -10.03 6.38 1.10
CA ARG A 132 -9.11 5.27 1.36
C ARG A 132 -7.85 5.76 2.06
N ASP A 133 -7.32 6.90 1.63
CA ASP A 133 -6.17 7.53 2.24
C ASP A 133 -6.51 8.07 3.64
N LEU A 134 -7.65 8.73 3.82
CA LEU A 134 -8.13 9.15 5.14
C LEU A 134 -8.26 7.97 6.12
N TYR A 135 -8.78 6.81 5.71
CA TYR A 135 -8.81 5.60 6.55
C TYR A 135 -7.43 4.95 6.79
N ARG A 136 -6.44 5.20 5.92
CA ARG A 136 -5.04 4.77 6.11
C ARG A 136 -4.33 5.65 7.14
N ILE A 137 -4.68 6.93 7.17
CA ILE A 137 -4.15 8.03 7.99
C ILE A 137 -4.77 8.04 9.40
N VAL A 138 -6.10 8.01 9.46
CA VAL A 138 -6.94 8.02 10.65
C VAL A 138 -7.11 6.58 11.16
N GLN A 139 -6.06 6.10 11.82
CA GLN A 139 -6.04 4.74 12.38
C GLN A 139 -6.77 4.72 13.72
N GLN A 140 -7.73 3.80 13.86
CA GLN A 140 -8.43 3.55 15.12
C GLN A 140 -7.44 3.22 16.25
N LYS A 141 -7.75 3.65 17.48
CA LYS A 141 -6.94 3.47 18.70
C LYS A 141 -5.61 4.24 18.75
N LYS A 142 -5.37 5.23 17.88
CA LYS A 142 -4.26 6.20 18.05
C LYS A 142 -4.74 7.47 18.75
N SER A 143 -3.82 8.16 19.43
CA SER A 143 -4.13 9.42 20.10
C SER A 143 -4.50 10.51 19.08
N ILE A 144 -5.35 11.45 19.49
CA ILE A 144 -5.84 12.53 18.62
C ILE A 144 -4.70 13.34 18.00
N MET A 145 -3.62 13.59 18.75
CA MET A 145 -2.43 14.29 18.24
C MET A 145 -1.72 13.54 17.10
N VAL A 146 -1.64 12.20 17.16
CA VAL A 146 -1.04 11.40 16.08
C VAL A 146 -1.97 11.39 14.86
N THR A 147 -3.29 11.32 15.07
CA THR A 147 -4.27 11.41 13.99
C THR A 147 -4.23 12.76 13.29
N LEU A 148 -4.22 13.87 14.03
CA LEU A 148 -4.11 15.24 13.50
C LEU A 148 -2.80 15.43 12.73
N ARG A 149 -1.66 14.96 13.27
CA ARG A 149 -0.37 14.99 12.57
C ARG A 149 -0.44 14.24 11.23
N ASN A 150 -1.00 13.03 11.21
CA ASN A 150 -1.11 12.26 9.97
C ASN A 150 -1.99 12.98 8.93
N ILE A 151 -3.10 13.59 9.35
CA ILE A 151 -3.99 14.38 8.47
C ILE A 151 -3.22 15.58 7.90
N PHE A 152 -2.48 16.31 8.73
CA PHE A 152 -1.68 17.46 8.30
C PHE A 152 -0.62 17.09 7.25
N CYS A 153 0.16 16.03 7.48
CA CYS A 153 1.15 15.54 6.51
C CYS A 153 0.51 15.15 5.17
N TYR A 154 -0.69 14.58 5.20
CA TYR A 154 -1.42 14.21 3.99
C TYR A 154 -1.95 15.42 3.20
N LEU A 155 -2.48 16.43 3.89
CA LEU A 155 -2.90 17.68 3.23
C LEU A 155 -1.71 18.35 2.54
N ARG A 156 -0.56 18.46 3.22
CA ARG A 156 0.70 18.95 2.64
C ARG A 156 1.15 18.15 1.40
N SER A 157 0.97 16.82 1.40
CA SER A 157 1.29 16.00 0.22
C SER A 157 0.33 16.24 -0.95
N ILE A 158 -0.96 16.49 -0.70
CA ILE A 158 -1.92 16.84 -1.76
C ILE A 158 -1.62 18.23 -2.32
N GLU A 159 -1.25 19.19 -1.48
CA GLU A 159 -0.89 20.55 -1.91
C GLU A 159 0.37 20.52 -2.80
N ALA A 160 1.40 19.74 -2.43
CA ALA A 160 2.58 19.54 -3.27
C ALA A 160 2.26 18.81 -4.60
N ASP A 161 1.41 17.78 -4.58
CA ASP A 161 0.93 17.11 -5.79
C ASP A 161 0.15 18.09 -6.69
N PHE A 162 -0.65 19.00 -6.11
CA PHE A 162 -1.43 20.00 -6.84
C PHE A 162 -0.54 21.10 -7.46
N GLU A 163 0.42 21.64 -6.71
CA GLU A 163 1.43 22.58 -7.21
C GLU A 163 2.28 21.96 -8.34
N SER A 164 2.48 20.65 -8.33
CA SER A 164 3.16 19.94 -9.42
C SER A 164 2.31 19.80 -10.69
N PHE A 165 0.98 19.91 -10.59
CA PHE A 165 0.04 19.60 -11.67
C PHE A 165 -0.04 20.69 -12.76
N ASP A 166 0.28 21.95 -12.43
CA ASP A 166 0.42 23.04 -13.41
C ASP A 166 1.57 22.79 -14.40
N ASN A 167 2.54 21.95 -14.03
CA ASN A 167 3.64 21.53 -14.90
C ASN A 167 3.32 20.20 -15.60
N ALA A 168 2.52 20.28 -16.67
CA ALA A 168 1.94 19.20 -17.46
C ALA A 168 2.75 17.89 -17.60
N PHE A 169 2.63 16.98 -16.62
CA PHE A 169 3.12 15.59 -16.71
C PHE A 169 2.09 14.56 -16.24
N LYS A 170 1.99 13.45 -16.97
CA LYS A 170 1.04 12.37 -16.68
C LYS A 170 1.46 11.60 -15.43
N VAL A 171 0.70 11.74 -14.34
CA VAL A 171 0.83 10.93 -13.13
C VAL A 171 0.74 9.44 -13.48
N LYS A 172 1.84 8.70 -13.29
CA LYS A 172 1.84 7.24 -13.35
C LYS A 172 1.28 6.70 -12.03
N ASP A 173 0.06 6.13 -12.07
CA ASP A 173 -0.57 5.48 -10.92
C ASP A 173 0.14 4.17 -10.56
N SER A 174 1.32 4.28 -9.96
CA SER A 174 2.21 3.18 -9.57
C SER A 174 1.86 2.60 -8.18
N ARG A 175 0.61 2.77 -7.73
CA ARG A 175 0.10 2.24 -6.47
C ARG A 175 -0.05 0.71 -6.52
N LYS A 176 1.05 0.00 -6.27
CA LYS A 176 1.06 -1.45 -6.03
C LYS A 176 0.09 -1.79 -4.89
N GLN A 177 -1.02 -2.43 -5.22
CA GLN A 177 -2.02 -2.86 -4.25
C GLN A 177 -1.46 -3.99 -3.39
N SER A 178 -1.23 -3.73 -2.09
CA SER A 178 -0.94 -4.80 -1.13
C SER A 178 -2.24 -5.52 -0.75
N SER A 179 -2.51 -6.63 -1.44
CA SER A 179 -3.72 -7.46 -1.30
C SER A 179 -3.76 -8.30 -0.01
N LYS A 180 -3.25 -7.79 1.12
CA LYS A 180 -3.39 -8.46 2.42
C LYS A 180 -4.81 -8.24 2.96
N PRO A 181 -5.63 -9.30 3.12
CA PRO A 181 -6.96 -9.15 3.68
C PRO A 181 -6.85 -8.73 5.15
N ARG A 182 -7.45 -7.60 5.51
CA ARG A 182 -7.57 -7.18 6.91
C ARG A 182 -8.72 -7.94 7.56
N THR A 183 -8.42 -8.82 8.51
CA THR A 183 -9.39 -9.44 9.43
C THR A 183 -9.88 -8.44 10.48
N ILE A 184 -10.51 -7.35 10.02
CA ILE A 184 -11.29 -6.45 10.88
C ILE A 184 -12.68 -7.07 11.02
N ARG A 185 -13.16 -7.27 12.25
CA ARG A 185 -14.57 -7.59 12.49
C ARG A 185 -15.40 -6.40 11.99
N PHE A 186 -16.20 -6.62 10.95
CA PHE A 186 -17.18 -5.64 10.46
C PHE A 186 -18.23 -5.36 11.55
N THR A 187 -18.01 -4.31 12.35
CA THR A 187 -19.12 -3.51 12.84
C THR A 187 -19.78 -2.84 11.64
N ASN A 188 -21.11 -2.93 11.54
CA ASN A 188 -21.86 -2.40 10.40
C ASN A 188 -21.57 -0.91 10.20
N ASP A 189 -20.87 -0.58 9.12
CA ASP A 189 -20.47 0.78 8.71
C ASP A 189 -21.59 1.55 8.01
N GLY A 190 -22.82 1.00 8.04
CA GLY A 190 -24.00 1.56 7.39
C GLY A 190 -24.15 1.12 5.94
N ARG A 191 -23.27 0.24 5.41
CA ARG A 191 -23.35 -0.30 4.05
C ARG A 191 -24.59 -1.17 3.82
N ALA A 192 -25.00 -1.29 2.56
CA ALA A 192 -26.00 -2.26 2.13
C ALA A 192 -25.66 -3.68 2.64
N PRO A 193 -26.63 -4.45 3.15
CA PRO A 193 -26.39 -5.85 3.51
C PRO A 193 -26.15 -6.66 2.23
N ASP A 194 -24.89 -6.95 1.91
CA ASP A 194 -24.48 -7.70 0.70
C ASP A 194 -23.70 -8.99 1.01
N THR A 195 -23.74 -9.44 2.28
CA THR A 195 -23.18 -10.72 2.71
C THR A 195 -24.28 -11.74 3.03
N THR A 196 -24.01 -13.03 2.79
CA THR A 196 -24.96 -14.13 3.02
C THR A 196 -25.54 -14.11 4.45
N LYS A 197 -24.69 -13.86 5.46
CA LYS A 197 -25.10 -13.75 6.87
C LYS A 197 -26.00 -12.54 7.16
N ALA A 198 -25.73 -11.39 6.53
CA ALA A 198 -26.54 -10.19 6.68
C ALA A 198 -27.88 -10.28 5.94
N LEU A 199 -27.99 -11.12 4.93
CA LEU A 199 -29.20 -11.31 4.13
C LEU A 199 -30.09 -12.44 4.64
N LEU A 200 -29.54 -13.63 4.86
CA LEU A 200 -30.30 -14.83 5.27
C LEU A 200 -30.38 -15.07 6.78
N GLY A 201 -29.56 -14.36 7.58
CA GLY A 201 -29.49 -14.56 9.03
C GLY A 201 -28.71 -15.80 9.48
N SER A 202 -28.51 -15.94 10.78
CA SER A 202 -27.60 -16.93 11.39
C SER A 202 -28.15 -18.36 11.53
N ALA A 203 -29.23 -18.70 10.82
CA ALA A 203 -29.94 -19.98 11.02
C ALA A 203 -29.31 -21.17 10.28
N GLN A 204 -28.58 -20.94 9.19
CA GLN A 204 -28.14 -22.01 8.27
C GLN A 204 -26.72 -22.58 8.53
N GLU A 205 -25.95 -22.04 9.47
CA GLU A 205 -24.56 -22.50 9.74
C GLU A 205 -24.48 -23.86 10.49
N LYS A 206 -25.57 -24.38 11.08
CA LYS A 206 -25.54 -25.60 11.93
C LYS A 206 -25.47 -26.94 11.19
N GLN A 207 -25.41 -26.98 9.85
CA GLN A 207 -25.48 -28.23 9.07
C GLN A 207 -24.17 -28.68 8.39
N LYS A 208 -23.02 -28.02 8.60
CA LYS A 208 -21.75 -28.42 7.96
C LYS A 208 -20.68 -29.06 8.86
N ASP A 209 -20.78 -28.91 10.18
CA ASP A 209 -19.77 -29.43 11.11
C ASP A 209 -20.29 -30.63 11.92
N LYS A 210 -20.43 -31.80 11.25
CA LYS A 210 -20.47 -33.15 11.86
C LYS A 210 -20.49 -34.28 10.82
N ALA A 211 -19.34 -34.55 10.19
CA ALA A 211 -19.09 -35.79 9.46
C ALA A 211 -17.57 -36.02 9.29
N GLY A 212 -16.91 -36.42 10.37
CA GLY A 212 -15.54 -36.93 10.35
C GLY A 212 -15.43 -38.15 11.24
N ILE A 213 -14.71 -39.16 10.76
CA ILE A 213 -14.33 -40.46 11.37
C ILE A 213 -15.11 -41.68 10.84
N ASP A 214 -14.35 -42.47 10.08
CA ASP A 214 -14.29 -43.92 9.86
C ASP A 214 -15.51 -44.76 9.41
N LEU A 215 -15.36 -45.30 8.20
CA LEU A 215 -15.89 -46.59 7.79
C LEU A 215 -15.06 -47.72 8.41
N PRO A 216 -15.70 -48.82 8.83
CA PRO A 216 -15.31 -50.07 8.18
C PRO A 216 -16.48 -50.99 7.80
N LYS A 217 -16.36 -51.52 6.57
CA LYS A 217 -16.82 -52.83 6.06
C LYS A 217 -18.33 -53.11 5.91
N LYS A 218 -18.61 -53.85 4.84
CA LYS A 218 -19.87 -54.52 4.52
C LYS A 218 -20.20 -55.58 5.57
N GLU A 219 -21.49 -55.85 5.75
CA GLU A 219 -22.02 -57.21 5.72
C GLU A 219 -23.50 -57.19 5.28
N ASP A 220 -23.93 -58.22 4.57
CA ASP A 220 -25.28 -58.36 4.04
C ASP A 220 -26.27 -58.78 5.15
N LYS A 221 -27.55 -58.38 5.01
CA LYS A 221 -28.70 -59.28 5.22
C LYS A 221 -30.04 -58.67 4.80
N ASP A 222 -30.87 -59.54 4.24
CA ASP A 222 -32.28 -59.33 3.94
C ASP A 222 -33.12 -59.08 5.21
N GLU A 223 -34.20 -58.30 5.12
CA GLU A 223 -35.57 -58.86 5.14
C GLU A 223 -36.70 -57.81 4.97
N LYS A 224 -37.60 -58.13 4.02
CA LYS A 224 -39.08 -58.05 4.02
C LYS A 224 -39.84 -57.02 4.89
N GLY A 225 -40.84 -56.36 4.27
CA GLY A 225 -41.96 -55.68 4.95
C GLY A 225 -42.46 -54.42 4.22
N SER A 226 -43.12 -54.48 3.07
CA SER A 226 -44.50 -54.96 2.80
C SER A 226 -45.63 -54.19 3.52
N ARG A 227 -46.12 -53.09 2.89
CA ARG A 227 -47.48 -52.49 2.89
C ARG A 227 -47.43 -51.27 1.94
N SER A 228 -48.14 -51.12 0.81
CA SER A 228 -49.52 -51.51 0.41
C SER A 228 -50.57 -50.78 1.27
N LEU A 229 -51.55 -49.99 0.79
CA LEU A 229 -52.06 -49.63 -0.56
C LEU A 229 -52.22 -48.06 -0.67
N LYS A 230 -52.92 -47.36 -1.60
CA LYS A 230 -53.85 -47.69 -2.72
C LYS A 230 -53.95 -46.54 -3.78
N ASN A 231 -54.71 -46.81 -4.84
CA ASN A 231 -55.04 -46.00 -6.05
C ASN A 231 -56.05 -44.84 -5.77
N ASN A 232 -56.17 -43.77 -6.56
CA ASN A 232 -56.73 -43.65 -7.94
C ASN A 232 -56.24 -42.33 -8.58
N LYS A 233 -55.88 -42.21 -9.86
CA LYS A 233 -56.53 -42.49 -11.17
C LYS A 233 -57.53 -41.40 -11.62
N GLY A 234 -57.13 -40.66 -12.65
CA GLY A 234 -57.92 -39.68 -13.43
C GLY A 234 -57.07 -39.18 -14.60
N GLU A 235 -57.43 -39.58 -15.83
CA GLU A 235 -56.71 -39.31 -17.07
C GLU A 235 -57.14 -38.00 -17.76
N LYS A 236 -56.45 -37.68 -18.88
CA LYS A 236 -56.73 -36.67 -19.93
C LYS A 236 -55.98 -35.33 -19.78
N ASP A 237 -55.28 -34.81 -20.79
CA ASP A 237 -54.97 -35.28 -22.16
C ASP A 237 -53.56 -34.76 -22.57
N GLY A 238 -52.97 -35.30 -23.64
CA GLY A 238 -52.05 -34.52 -24.49
C GLY A 238 -50.56 -34.91 -24.57
N GLU A 239 -50.11 -34.95 -25.83
CA GLU A 239 -48.78 -34.64 -26.36
C GLU A 239 -47.63 -35.67 -26.33
N GLU A 240 -47.09 -35.84 -27.55
CA GLU A 240 -45.88 -36.59 -27.91
C GLU A 240 -44.59 -35.82 -27.52
N GLU A 241 -43.45 -36.21 -28.09
CA GLU A 241 -42.13 -35.57 -27.90
C GLU A 241 -41.51 -35.55 -26.49
N LYS A 242 -40.93 -36.69 -26.05
CA LYS A 242 -39.85 -36.68 -25.02
C LYS A 242 -39.00 -37.97 -24.93
N LYS A 243 -38.40 -38.41 -26.05
CA LYS A 243 -37.38 -39.49 -26.04
C LYS A 243 -35.99 -39.13 -26.58
N GLY A 244 -35.81 -38.05 -27.34
CA GLY A 244 -34.51 -37.67 -27.93
C GLY A 244 -33.54 -36.88 -27.03
N THR A 245 -33.97 -36.45 -25.83
CA THR A 245 -33.31 -35.37 -25.07
C THR A 245 -32.47 -35.82 -23.86
N LYS A 246 -32.47 -37.12 -23.53
CA LYS A 246 -31.81 -37.63 -22.31
C LYS A 246 -30.31 -37.94 -22.52
N ASP A 247 -29.97 -38.67 -23.59
CA ASP A 247 -28.57 -39.07 -23.86
C ASP A 247 -27.67 -37.88 -24.22
N LYS A 248 -28.17 -36.91 -25.01
CA LYS A 248 -27.43 -35.68 -25.33
C LYS A 248 -27.07 -34.87 -24.09
N ARG A 249 -27.78 -35.03 -22.97
CA ARG A 249 -27.53 -34.27 -21.74
C ARG A 249 -26.38 -34.85 -20.92
N ILE A 250 -26.28 -36.18 -20.87
CA ILE A 250 -25.21 -36.91 -20.16
C ILE A 250 -23.86 -36.65 -20.86
N HIS A 251 -23.83 -36.75 -22.19
CA HIS A 251 -22.59 -36.62 -22.98
C HIS A 251 -21.94 -35.22 -22.86
N VAL A 252 -22.73 -34.16 -22.69
CA VAL A 252 -22.26 -32.77 -22.48
C VAL A 252 -21.75 -32.53 -21.06
N GLU A 253 -22.28 -33.26 -20.07
CA GLU A 253 -21.89 -33.13 -18.67
C GLU A 253 -20.53 -33.81 -18.39
N GLU A 254 -20.24 -34.93 -19.04
CA GLU A 254 -18.92 -35.57 -19.00
C GLU A 254 -17.85 -34.75 -19.72
N GLU A 255 -18.15 -34.20 -20.89
CA GLU A 255 -17.22 -33.39 -21.68
C GLU A 255 -16.84 -32.08 -20.96
N SER A 256 -17.81 -31.45 -20.29
CA SER A 256 -17.58 -30.25 -19.49
C SER A 256 -16.83 -30.54 -18.18
N LYS A 257 -16.99 -31.74 -17.58
CA LYS A 257 -16.16 -32.21 -16.46
C LYS A 257 -14.70 -32.45 -16.89
N ALA A 258 -14.47 -33.15 -18.00
CA ALA A 258 -13.15 -33.37 -18.57
C ALA A 258 -12.43 -32.05 -18.95
N ARG A 259 -13.17 -31.07 -19.48
CA ARG A 259 -12.64 -29.74 -19.81
C ARG A 259 -12.21 -28.96 -18.56
N ARG A 260 -12.96 -29.03 -17.46
CA ARG A 260 -12.58 -28.44 -16.16
C ARG A 260 -11.31 -29.07 -15.61
N GLU A 261 -11.17 -30.38 -15.71
CA GLU A 261 -10.00 -31.11 -15.21
C GLU A 261 -8.71 -30.78 -16.00
N ARG A 262 -8.81 -30.66 -17.34
CA ARG A 262 -7.69 -30.17 -18.18
C ARG A 262 -7.27 -28.74 -17.81
N LEU A 263 -8.24 -27.84 -17.58
CA LEU A 263 -7.96 -26.45 -17.17
C LEU A 263 -7.33 -26.35 -15.77
N ALA A 264 -7.70 -27.24 -14.84
CA ALA A 264 -7.07 -27.32 -13.51
C ALA A 264 -5.59 -27.72 -13.61
N LYS A 265 -5.28 -28.78 -14.37
CA LYS A 265 -3.90 -29.25 -14.60
C LYS A 265 -3.03 -28.17 -15.27
N LEU A 266 -3.56 -27.46 -16.26
CA LEU A 266 -2.89 -26.31 -16.91
C LEU A 266 -2.57 -25.17 -15.93
N ARG A 267 -3.50 -24.82 -15.03
CA ARG A 267 -3.25 -23.80 -14.00
C ARG A 267 -2.21 -24.23 -12.98
N GLU A 268 -2.24 -25.48 -12.55
CA GLU A 268 -1.26 -26.03 -11.61
C GLU A 268 0.16 -26.01 -12.22
N GLU A 269 0.31 -26.42 -13.48
CA GLU A 269 1.58 -26.40 -14.20
C GLU A 269 2.12 -24.98 -14.40
N GLN A 270 1.26 -24.01 -14.77
CA GLN A 270 1.65 -22.59 -14.82
C GLN A 270 2.09 -22.06 -13.44
N THR A 271 1.37 -22.42 -12.38
CA THR A 271 1.71 -22.00 -11.01
C THR A 271 3.05 -22.58 -10.56
N LYS A 272 3.36 -23.82 -10.97
CA LYS A 272 4.64 -24.48 -10.70
C LYS A 272 5.80 -23.80 -11.43
N LYS A 273 5.65 -23.49 -12.73
CA LYS A 273 6.64 -22.75 -13.53
C LYS A 273 6.98 -21.39 -12.91
N VAL A 274 5.98 -20.60 -12.51
CA VAL A 274 6.18 -19.29 -11.84
C VAL A 274 6.94 -19.44 -10.51
N ARG A 275 6.66 -20.48 -9.72
CA ARG A 275 7.39 -20.76 -8.46
C ARG A 275 8.85 -21.15 -8.69
N GLU A 276 9.14 -21.91 -9.74
CA GLU A 276 10.51 -22.32 -10.09
C GLU A 276 11.32 -21.15 -10.66
N GLU A 277 10.70 -20.31 -11.49
CA GLU A 277 11.30 -19.07 -11.99
C GLU A 277 11.63 -18.08 -10.86
N TYR A 278 10.72 -17.92 -9.89
CA TYR A 278 10.97 -17.11 -8.69
C TYR A 278 12.17 -17.63 -7.88
N LYS A 279 12.29 -18.96 -7.70
CA LYS A 279 13.45 -19.57 -7.00
C LYS A 279 14.76 -19.31 -7.74
N LYS A 280 14.80 -19.50 -9.06
CA LYS A 280 15.98 -19.21 -9.90
C LYS A 280 16.38 -17.73 -9.81
N ASN A 281 15.43 -16.82 -9.92
CA ASN A 281 15.68 -15.38 -9.82
C ASN A 281 16.17 -14.96 -8.41
N LYS A 282 15.72 -15.63 -7.33
CA LYS A 282 16.25 -15.40 -5.98
C LYS A 282 17.69 -15.88 -5.82
N GLN A 283 18.03 -17.06 -6.36
CA GLN A 283 19.41 -17.58 -6.32
C GLN A 283 20.36 -16.72 -7.16
N LYS A 284 19.96 -16.32 -8.38
CA LYS A 284 20.77 -15.45 -9.24
C LYS A 284 21.14 -14.13 -8.58
N ARG A 285 20.17 -13.48 -7.92
CA ARG A 285 20.41 -12.24 -7.15
C ARG A 285 21.40 -12.41 -6.00
N LYS A 286 21.41 -13.58 -5.33
CA LYS A 286 22.37 -13.88 -4.27
C LYS A 286 23.79 -13.97 -4.83
N GLN A 287 23.97 -14.73 -5.92
CA GLN A 287 25.27 -14.86 -6.59
C GLN A 287 25.78 -13.52 -7.15
N GLU A 288 24.90 -12.70 -7.75
CA GLU A 288 25.26 -11.36 -8.24
C GLU A 288 25.67 -10.39 -7.12
N SER A 289 25.15 -10.57 -5.90
CA SER A 289 25.52 -9.78 -4.72
C SER A 289 26.87 -10.26 -4.16
N GLU A 290 27.03 -11.57 -3.97
CA GLU A 290 28.29 -12.20 -3.53
C GLU A 290 29.47 -11.87 -4.47
N GLU A 291 29.25 -11.85 -5.79
CA GLU A 291 30.29 -11.49 -6.77
C GLU A 291 30.65 -10.00 -6.73
N ARG A 292 29.69 -9.11 -6.45
CA ARG A 292 29.94 -7.67 -6.25
C ARG A 292 30.71 -7.41 -4.98
N GLU A 293 30.36 -8.07 -3.88
CA GLU A 293 31.06 -7.96 -2.61
C GLU A 293 32.51 -8.47 -2.74
N ALA A 294 32.71 -9.62 -3.39
CA ALA A 294 34.05 -10.16 -3.67
C ALA A 294 34.90 -9.23 -4.56
N LYS A 295 34.29 -8.45 -5.45
CA LYS A 295 34.98 -7.40 -6.23
C LYS A 295 35.29 -6.16 -5.39
N ARG A 296 34.36 -5.73 -4.53
CA ARG A 296 34.51 -4.60 -3.58
C ARG A 296 35.66 -4.84 -2.59
N LEU A 297 35.71 -6.05 -2.03
CA LEU A 297 36.78 -6.49 -1.11
C LEU A 297 38.18 -6.47 -1.77
N LYS A 298 38.29 -6.83 -3.05
CA LYS A 298 39.59 -6.91 -3.77
C LYS A 298 40.21 -5.55 -4.12
N SER A 299 39.44 -4.47 -4.08
CA SER A 299 39.91 -3.11 -4.38
C SER A 299 40.30 -2.30 -3.13
N LEU A 300 40.00 -2.80 -1.94
CA LEU A 300 40.09 -2.08 -0.66
C LEU A 300 41.33 -2.53 0.13
N ASP A 301 42.52 -2.29 -0.43
CA ASP A 301 43.81 -2.87 0.03
C ASP A 301 44.46 -2.16 1.24
N GLN A 302 43.70 -1.33 1.98
CA GLN A 302 44.21 -0.55 3.12
C GLN A 302 43.19 -0.46 4.28
N SER A 303 42.71 -1.60 4.76
CA SER A 303 41.83 -1.63 5.94
C SER A 303 42.60 -1.32 7.23
N ALA A 304 42.36 -0.15 7.81
CA ALA A 304 42.74 0.15 9.18
C ALA A 304 41.88 -0.68 10.16
N SER A 305 42.44 -1.08 11.30
CA SER A 305 41.68 -1.80 12.32
C SER A 305 40.51 -0.94 12.83
N ILE A 306 39.31 -1.52 12.89
CA ILE A 306 38.16 -0.92 13.57
C ILE A 306 38.50 -0.84 15.07
N PRO A 307 38.42 0.35 15.71
CA PRO A 307 38.74 0.48 17.12
C PRO A 307 37.73 -0.23 18.00
N GLU A 308 38.23 -1.00 18.98
CA GLU A 308 37.41 -1.76 19.91
C GLU A 308 36.39 -0.87 20.68
N PHE A 309 36.78 0.35 21.04
CA PHE A 309 35.89 1.29 21.73
C PHE A 309 34.68 1.70 20.87
N ILE A 310 34.80 1.75 19.54
CA ILE A 310 33.66 2.04 18.63
C ILE A 310 32.72 0.84 18.57
N LEU A 311 33.26 -0.38 18.53
CA LEU A 311 32.46 -1.60 18.56
C LEU A 311 31.64 -1.68 19.86
N GLN A 312 32.27 -1.41 20.99
CA GLN A 312 31.63 -1.41 22.31
C GLN A 312 30.62 -0.27 22.49
N GLN A 313 30.96 0.96 22.08
CA GLN A 313 30.10 2.14 22.25
C GLN A 313 28.75 2.01 21.53
N TYR A 314 28.70 1.28 20.41
CA TYR A 314 27.49 1.10 19.61
C TYR A 314 26.97 -0.34 19.58
N ASN A 315 27.60 -1.26 20.31
CA ASN A 315 27.32 -2.70 20.29
C ASN A 315 27.29 -3.26 18.85
N PHE A 316 28.31 -2.90 18.08
CA PHE A 316 28.52 -3.35 16.70
C PHE A 316 29.33 -4.65 16.69
N ASN A 317 28.95 -5.63 15.88
CA ASN A 317 29.80 -6.79 15.64
C ASN A 317 30.84 -6.43 14.59
N LYS A 318 32.10 -6.81 14.80
CA LYS A 318 33.18 -6.59 13.82
C LYS A 318 32.86 -7.21 12.45
N GLU A 319 32.14 -8.33 12.45
CA GLU A 319 31.76 -9.09 11.25
C GLU A 319 30.73 -8.39 10.35
N ASP A 320 30.01 -7.39 10.87
CA ASP A 320 29.02 -6.60 10.12
C ASP A 320 29.67 -5.60 9.12
N PHE A 321 31.00 -5.43 9.22
CA PHE A 321 31.76 -4.47 8.42
C PHE A 321 32.76 -5.20 7.53
N VAL A 322 32.89 -4.69 6.31
CA VAL A 322 33.98 -5.02 5.38
C VAL A 322 35.30 -4.46 5.91
N GLY A 323 35.28 -3.26 6.49
CA GLY A 323 36.45 -2.65 7.11
C GLY A 323 36.29 -1.16 7.38
N ARG A 324 37.35 -0.58 7.94
CA ARG A 324 37.55 0.86 8.12
C ARG A 324 38.74 1.30 7.26
N PHE A 325 38.62 2.41 6.56
CA PHE A 325 39.63 2.90 5.62
C PHE A 325 40.06 4.33 5.98
N CYS A 326 41.35 4.60 5.85
CA CYS A 326 41.95 5.91 6.10
C CYS A 326 42.20 6.59 4.75
N PRO A 327 41.50 7.68 4.40
CA PRO A 327 41.83 8.48 3.22
C PRO A 327 43.10 9.33 3.43
N GLU A 328 43.56 10.00 2.38
CA GLU A 328 44.63 11.01 2.47
C GLU A 328 44.26 12.14 3.45
N ASP A 329 45.22 12.57 4.27
CA ASP A 329 45.07 13.62 5.29
C ASP A 329 45.44 15.02 4.74
N ASP A 330 44.82 15.39 3.62
CA ASP A 330 45.03 16.68 2.95
C ASP A 330 44.05 17.77 3.42
N GLY A 331 43.20 17.46 4.41
CA GLY A 331 42.05 18.29 4.84
C GLY A 331 40.75 18.01 4.09
N ASN A 332 40.77 17.22 3.01
CA ASN A 332 39.57 16.73 2.32
C ASN A 332 39.10 15.36 2.84
N CYS A 333 39.70 14.83 3.93
CA CYS A 333 39.48 13.48 4.46
C CYS A 333 38.00 13.09 4.61
N GLY A 334 37.10 14.00 5.00
CA GLY A 334 35.65 13.70 5.06
C GLY A 334 34.97 13.56 3.69
N TRP A 335 35.35 14.39 2.71
CA TRP A 335 34.88 14.25 1.32
C TRP A 335 35.42 12.97 0.68
N ARG A 336 36.70 12.67 0.93
CA ARG A 336 37.40 11.45 0.50
C ARG A 336 36.81 10.18 1.11
N ALA A 337 36.53 10.19 2.41
CA ALA A 337 35.86 9.09 3.11
C ALA A 337 34.45 8.85 2.54
N ALA A 338 33.66 9.90 2.29
CA ALA A 338 32.36 9.77 1.64
C ALA A 338 32.48 9.21 0.20
N SER A 339 33.50 9.64 -0.54
CA SER A 339 33.83 9.13 -1.88
C SER A 339 34.23 7.64 -1.87
N LEU A 340 34.99 7.18 -0.88
CA LEU A 340 35.28 5.74 -0.68
C LEU A 340 34.00 4.93 -0.45
N VAL A 341 33.03 5.44 0.32
CA VAL A 341 31.78 4.69 0.55
C VAL A 341 30.88 4.67 -0.69
N LEU A 342 30.82 5.77 -1.46
CA LEU A 342 29.92 5.93 -2.60
C LEU A 342 30.47 5.40 -3.93
N PHE A 343 31.75 5.59 -4.19
CA PHE A 343 32.42 5.32 -5.46
C PHE A 343 33.55 4.29 -5.34
N ASN A 344 33.86 3.84 -4.12
CA ASN A 344 34.92 2.86 -3.85
C ASN A 344 36.32 3.35 -4.29
N ASP A 345 36.50 4.68 -4.33
CA ASP A 345 37.74 5.38 -4.64
C ASP A 345 37.67 6.78 -3.99
N GLU A 346 38.69 7.15 -3.23
CA GLU A 346 38.75 8.45 -2.56
C GLU A 346 38.94 9.61 -3.53
N LYS A 347 39.60 9.35 -4.67
CA LYS A 347 39.98 10.39 -5.64
C LYS A 347 38.78 11.06 -6.29
N HIS A 348 37.64 10.39 -6.32
CA HIS A 348 36.38 10.93 -6.86
C HIS A 348 35.70 11.99 -5.96
N TYR A 349 36.34 12.42 -4.86
CA TYR A 349 35.78 13.43 -3.94
C TYR A 349 35.46 14.78 -4.61
N TYR A 350 36.17 15.17 -5.67
CA TYR A 350 35.85 16.37 -6.46
C TYR A 350 34.49 16.25 -7.15
N MET A 351 34.16 15.07 -7.71
CA MET A 351 32.84 14.80 -8.28
C MET A 351 31.74 14.84 -7.21
N LEU A 352 32.03 14.38 -5.99
CA LEU A 352 31.10 14.47 -4.87
C LEU A 352 30.82 15.93 -4.49
N LYS A 353 31.86 16.77 -4.41
CA LYS A 353 31.71 18.22 -4.15
C LYS A 353 30.90 18.90 -5.25
N GLU A 354 31.13 18.56 -6.51
CA GLU A 354 30.38 19.11 -7.67
C GLU A 354 28.89 18.73 -7.63
N VAL A 355 28.60 17.47 -7.33
CA VAL A 355 27.23 16.94 -7.20
C VAL A 355 26.51 17.60 -6.01
N MET A 356 27.19 17.76 -4.87
CA MET A 356 26.65 18.46 -3.70
C MET A 356 26.45 19.95 -3.95
N ARG A 357 27.37 20.61 -4.67
CA ARG A 357 27.23 22.02 -5.12
C ARG A 357 25.97 22.21 -5.98
N SER A 358 25.80 21.36 -6.99
CA SER A 358 24.63 21.37 -7.86
C SER A 358 23.32 21.17 -7.08
N GLY A 359 23.32 20.29 -6.08
CA GLY A 359 22.17 20.07 -5.20
C GLY A 359 21.87 21.24 -4.25
N LEU A 360 22.91 21.86 -3.69
CA LEU A 360 22.81 23.01 -2.80
C LEU A 360 22.23 24.24 -3.51
N GLU A 361 22.67 24.48 -4.75
CA GLU A 361 22.24 25.64 -5.55
C GLU A 361 20.81 25.48 -6.07
N LYS A 362 20.44 24.27 -6.51
CA LYS A 362 19.08 23.98 -6.98
C LYS A 362 18.02 24.26 -5.92
N GLU A 363 18.29 23.87 -4.68
CA GLU A 363 17.38 24.05 -3.53
C GLU A 363 17.90 25.15 -2.59
N GLN A 364 18.52 26.20 -3.13
CA GLN A 364 19.14 27.28 -2.36
C GLN A 364 18.21 27.89 -1.31
N THR A 365 16.94 28.14 -1.65
CA THR A 365 15.96 28.72 -0.72
C THR A 365 15.74 27.82 0.50
N PHE A 366 15.61 26.51 0.27
CA PHE A 366 15.42 25.51 1.33
C PHE A 366 16.65 25.45 2.24
N PHE A 367 17.86 25.30 1.69
CA PHE A 367 19.07 25.22 2.50
C PHE A 367 19.41 26.54 3.22
N LYS A 368 19.06 27.70 2.64
CA LYS A 368 19.15 29.01 3.33
C LYS A 368 18.17 29.14 4.49
N GLN A 369 17.00 28.53 4.41
CA GLN A 369 16.05 28.46 5.54
C GLN A 369 16.53 27.49 6.62
N LEU A 370 16.95 26.28 6.22
CA LEU A 370 17.35 25.20 7.13
C LEU A 370 18.64 25.50 7.93
N PHE A 371 19.66 26.08 7.28
CA PHE A 371 20.95 26.37 7.90
C PHE A 371 21.12 27.86 8.29
N GLY A 372 20.25 28.73 7.78
CA GLY A 372 20.49 30.18 7.79
C GLY A 372 21.50 30.60 6.72
N VAL A 373 21.38 31.85 6.26
CA VAL A 373 22.18 32.39 5.13
C VAL A 373 23.69 32.32 5.39
N LYS A 374 24.13 32.55 6.64
CA LYS A 374 25.54 32.55 7.01
C LYS A 374 26.20 31.18 6.82
N ASP A 375 25.55 30.12 7.28
CA ASP A 375 26.11 28.77 7.22
C ASP A 375 25.89 28.12 5.83
N TYR A 376 24.83 28.53 5.10
CA TYR A 376 24.71 28.26 3.67
C TYR A 376 25.92 28.78 2.87
N GLU A 377 26.29 30.06 3.00
CA GLU A 377 27.39 30.62 2.20
C GLU A 377 28.77 30.07 2.64
N LYS A 378 28.93 29.69 3.92
CA LYS A 378 30.10 28.88 4.34
C LYS A 378 30.14 27.54 3.62
N LEU A 379 29.08 26.73 3.69
CA LEU A 379 29.02 25.42 3.04
C LEU A 379 29.32 25.51 1.53
N ARG A 380 28.71 26.51 0.88
CA ARG A 380 28.99 26.83 -0.52
C ARG A 380 30.48 27.13 -0.73
N THR A 381 31.10 27.96 0.10
CA THR A 381 32.54 28.26 0.02
C THR A 381 33.41 27.01 0.15
N LYS A 382 33.07 26.05 1.03
CA LYS A 382 33.78 24.76 1.16
C LYS A 382 33.70 23.93 -0.12
N LEU A 383 32.51 23.83 -0.70
CA LEU A 383 32.24 23.05 -1.92
C LEU A 383 32.95 23.62 -3.15
N TYR A 384 33.13 24.93 -3.22
CA TYR A 384 33.84 25.61 -4.33
C TYR A 384 35.37 25.59 -4.22
N GLN A 385 35.96 25.14 -3.11
CA GLN A 385 37.43 25.07 -3.01
C GLN A 385 38.03 24.11 -4.05
N PRO A 386 39.13 24.49 -4.73
CA PRO A 386 39.81 23.66 -5.71
C PRO A 386 40.45 22.41 -5.10
N GLU A 387 40.99 21.56 -5.97
CA GLU A 387 41.73 20.36 -5.58
C GLU A 387 43.05 20.69 -4.85
N GLY A 388 43.55 19.71 -4.09
CA GLY A 388 44.73 19.87 -3.24
C GLY A 388 44.41 20.12 -1.76
N SER A 389 45.45 20.40 -0.96
CA SER A 389 45.30 20.50 0.49
C SER A 389 44.54 21.75 0.93
N VAL A 390 43.60 21.57 1.87
CA VAL A 390 42.69 22.62 2.36
C VAL A 390 42.84 22.86 3.86
N ASN A 391 42.75 24.14 4.23
CA ASN A 391 42.75 24.59 5.62
C ASN A 391 41.45 24.22 6.36
N SER A 392 41.48 24.29 7.69
CA SER A 392 40.42 23.77 8.57
C SER A 392 39.04 24.40 8.37
N ILE A 393 38.97 25.66 7.96
CA ILE A 393 37.68 26.32 7.64
C ILE A 393 36.93 25.67 6.46
N ASN A 394 37.62 24.87 5.64
CA ASN A 394 37.08 24.18 4.47
C ASN A 394 36.83 22.67 4.68
N TRP A 395 37.05 22.16 5.90
CA TRP A 395 36.84 20.75 6.22
C TRP A 395 35.35 20.34 6.23
N PHE A 396 35.11 19.03 6.11
CA PHE A 396 33.80 18.39 6.32
C PHE A 396 33.47 18.31 7.83
N ASP A 397 33.45 19.42 8.55
CA ASP A 397 33.32 19.45 10.02
C ASP A 397 31.92 19.84 10.54
N SER A 398 31.00 20.20 9.64
CA SER A 398 29.76 20.89 9.98
C SER A 398 28.50 20.08 9.65
N ILE A 399 27.44 20.25 10.45
CA ILE A 399 26.18 19.47 10.36
C ILE A 399 25.53 19.58 8.98
N ASP A 400 25.57 20.77 8.41
CA ASP A 400 25.12 21.14 7.08
C ASP A 400 25.81 20.32 5.96
N CYS A 401 27.10 19.99 6.11
CA CYS A 401 27.80 19.09 5.18
C CYS A 401 27.15 17.70 5.17
N ALA A 402 26.86 17.14 6.35
CA ALA A 402 26.27 15.80 6.50
C ALA A 402 24.80 15.74 6.04
N VAL A 403 24.02 16.79 6.32
CA VAL A 403 22.62 16.92 5.87
C VAL A 403 22.54 17.07 4.36
N LEU A 404 23.39 17.90 3.75
CA LEU A 404 23.45 18.04 2.29
C LEU A 404 23.90 16.73 1.64
N LEU A 405 24.94 16.08 2.16
CA LEU A 405 25.45 14.80 1.64
C LEU A 405 24.35 13.74 1.64
N ALA A 406 23.65 13.58 2.76
CA ALA A 406 22.55 12.63 2.87
C ALA A 406 21.46 12.91 1.85
N THR A 407 21.02 14.17 1.76
CA THR A 407 19.93 14.63 0.90
C THR A 407 20.23 14.49 -0.59
N VAL A 408 21.43 14.89 -1.01
CA VAL A 408 21.86 14.80 -2.41
C VAL A 408 22.09 13.35 -2.82
N CYS A 409 22.74 12.54 -1.99
CA CYS A 409 22.99 11.12 -2.29
C CYS A 409 21.76 10.21 -2.04
N LYS A 410 20.68 10.74 -1.45
CA LYS A 410 19.44 10.03 -1.09
C LYS A 410 19.68 8.80 -0.20
N ARG A 411 20.66 8.91 0.70
CA ARG A 411 21.08 7.87 1.65
C ARG A 411 21.27 8.48 3.03
N PRO A 412 21.05 7.75 4.13
CA PRO A 412 21.49 8.17 5.46
C PRO A 412 23.00 8.35 5.49
N VAL A 413 23.45 9.38 6.18
CA VAL A 413 24.84 9.55 6.60
C VAL A 413 24.89 9.27 8.10
N ILE A 414 25.71 8.32 8.54
CA ILE A 414 26.01 8.11 9.95
C ILE A 414 27.41 8.68 10.19
N ILE A 415 27.52 9.65 11.11
CA ILE A 415 28.81 10.10 11.63
C ILE A 415 28.99 9.50 13.01
N LEU A 416 30.00 8.64 13.13
CA LEU A 416 30.50 8.07 14.37
C LEU A 416 31.58 9.01 14.93
N ALA A 417 31.37 9.56 16.13
CA ALA A 417 32.33 10.42 16.81
C ALA A 417 32.27 10.16 18.32
N GLY A 418 33.43 10.18 19.00
CA GLY A 418 33.54 9.76 20.40
C GLY A 418 32.63 10.51 21.37
N ILE A 419 32.38 11.81 21.14
CA ILE A 419 31.50 12.64 21.99
C ILE A 419 30.02 12.52 21.58
N GLN A 420 29.71 12.68 20.29
CA GLN A 420 28.35 12.62 19.80
C GLN A 420 28.27 12.10 18.35
N SER A 421 27.79 10.87 18.21
CA SER A 421 27.40 10.30 16.92
C SER A 421 25.97 10.66 16.56
N ASN A 422 25.71 10.94 15.29
CA ASN A 422 24.37 11.23 14.77
C ASN A 422 24.13 10.55 13.42
N THR A 423 22.87 10.18 13.18
CA THR A 423 22.36 9.83 11.86
C THR A 423 21.70 11.05 11.22
N TYR A 424 22.06 11.33 9.97
CA TYR A 424 21.49 12.36 9.11
C TYR A 424 20.72 11.65 8.00
N LEU A 425 19.51 12.11 7.71
CA LEU A 425 18.57 11.43 6.81
C LEU A 425 18.26 12.31 5.58
N PRO A 426 18.01 11.71 4.41
CA PRO A 426 17.80 12.44 3.15
C PRO A 426 16.45 13.17 3.07
N PHE A 427 16.40 14.44 2.69
CA PHE A 427 15.11 15.09 2.33
C PHE A 427 14.61 14.58 0.96
N GLU A 428 13.97 13.40 0.96
CA GLU A 428 13.65 12.58 -0.23
C GLU A 428 12.86 13.30 -1.34
N GLU A 429 12.04 14.30 -1.02
CA GLU A 429 11.13 14.95 -1.99
C GLU A 429 11.74 16.15 -2.74
N ARG A 430 12.85 16.72 -2.26
CA ARG A 430 13.34 18.02 -2.76
C ARG A 430 14.28 17.93 -3.96
N LEU A 431 14.94 16.80 -4.22
CA LEU A 431 15.94 16.70 -5.30
C LEU A 431 15.56 15.66 -6.36
N SER A 432 15.14 16.11 -7.54
CA SER A 432 14.92 15.23 -8.71
C SER A 432 16.20 14.81 -9.44
N VAL A 433 17.37 15.29 -9.01
CA VAL A 433 18.67 14.97 -9.62
C VAL A 433 19.19 13.63 -9.10
N ILE A 434 20.05 12.98 -9.89
CA ILE A 434 20.63 11.64 -9.65
C ILE A 434 19.58 10.52 -9.65
N HIS A 435 19.18 10.11 -10.86
CA HIS A 435 19.06 8.69 -11.16
C HIS A 435 20.44 8.22 -11.65
N THR A 436 21.30 7.74 -10.75
CA THR A 436 22.27 6.72 -11.17
C THR A 436 21.44 5.50 -11.57
N GLY A 437 21.69 4.95 -12.76
CA GLY A 437 20.84 3.92 -13.40
C GLY A 437 20.88 2.54 -12.75
N GLN A 438 21.10 2.46 -11.44
CA GLN A 438 21.21 1.23 -10.67
C GLN A 438 20.13 1.20 -9.58
N VAL A 439 19.75 -0.02 -9.18
CA VAL A 439 18.83 -0.27 -8.06
C VAL A 439 19.25 0.56 -6.86
N GLN A 440 18.30 1.23 -6.18
CA GLN A 440 18.57 2.02 -4.98
C GLN A 440 19.32 1.16 -3.96
N ASP A 441 20.62 1.38 -3.88
CA ASP A 441 21.52 0.77 -2.91
C ASP A 441 21.17 1.36 -1.54
N VAL A 442 20.66 0.49 -0.67
CA VAL A 442 20.18 0.82 0.67
C VAL A 442 21.30 0.82 1.72
N THR A 443 22.57 0.84 1.29
CA THR A 443 23.70 0.95 2.22
C THR A 443 23.89 2.41 2.66
N PRO A 444 23.90 2.70 3.97
CA PRO A 444 24.17 4.04 4.49
C PRO A 444 25.62 4.46 4.28
N ILE A 445 25.86 5.76 4.25
CA ILE A 445 27.20 6.36 4.22
C ILE A 445 27.72 6.43 5.66
N VAL A 446 28.60 5.53 6.08
CA VAL A 446 29.14 5.50 7.45
C VAL A 446 30.54 6.11 7.49
N LEU A 447 30.67 7.18 8.27
CA LEU A 447 31.91 7.93 8.46
C LEU A 447 32.28 7.92 9.94
N HIS A 448 33.56 7.87 10.26
CA HIS A 448 34.06 7.94 11.64
C HIS A 448 35.04 9.10 11.81
N LEU A 449 34.70 10.06 12.66
CA LEU A 449 35.51 11.22 13.01
C LEU A 449 36.33 10.94 14.27
N HIS A 450 37.65 10.94 14.14
CA HIS A 450 38.57 10.74 15.25
C HIS A 450 39.81 11.62 15.08
N LEU A 451 40.13 12.41 16.12
CA LEU A 451 41.26 13.34 16.14
C LEU A 451 41.30 14.26 14.90
N ASN A 452 40.15 14.84 14.55
CA ASN A 452 39.93 15.71 13.37
C ASN A 452 40.10 15.04 12.00
N HIS A 453 40.35 13.73 11.94
CA HIS A 453 40.42 12.98 10.68
C HIS A 453 39.19 12.07 10.49
N PHE A 454 38.72 11.96 9.25
CA PHE A 454 37.58 11.11 8.88
C PHE A 454 38.03 9.80 8.26
N TYR A 455 37.46 8.70 8.75
CA TYR A 455 37.65 7.36 8.22
C TYR A 455 36.35 6.87 7.57
N ALA A 456 36.43 6.16 6.45
CA ALA A 456 35.29 5.49 5.84
C ALA A 456 35.03 4.15 6.53
N PHE A 457 33.78 3.86 6.89
CA PHE A 457 33.35 2.52 7.33
C PHE A 457 32.53 1.88 6.22
N ILE A 458 32.97 0.72 5.74
CA ILE A 458 32.26 -0.04 4.71
C ILE A 458 31.47 -1.14 5.40
N VAL A 459 30.15 -1.06 5.31
CA VAL A 459 29.19 -2.01 5.90
C VAL A 459 28.84 -3.08 4.87
N LYS A 460 28.61 -4.32 5.33
CA LYS A 460 28.04 -5.39 4.49
C LYS A 460 26.55 -5.15 4.25
N GLU A 461 26.06 -5.44 3.05
CA GLU A 461 24.68 -5.10 2.63
C GLU A 461 23.64 -5.82 3.50
N GLU A 462 23.92 -7.08 3.85
CA GLU A 462 23.07 -7.93 4.68
C GLU A 462 23.05 -7.55 6.18
N SER A 463 24.04 -6.79 6.65
CA SER A 463 24.14 -6.36 8.05
C SER A 463 23.41 -5.04 8.34
N VAL A 464 23.07 -4.25 7.31
CA VAL A 464 22.45 -2.92 7.46
C VAL A 464 21.17 -2.92 8.31
N ASP A 465 20.32 -3.94 8.14
CA ASP A 465 19.06 -4.13 8.90
C ASP A 465 19.28 -4.55 10.37
N ASN A 466 20.45 -5.11 10.71
CA ASN A 466 20.77 -5.67 12.02
C ASN A 466 21.53 -4.69 12.93
N ILE A 467 22.20 -3.70 12.34
CA ILE A 467 22.98 -2.70 13.08
C ILE A 467 22.05 -1.65 13.71
N LYS A 468 22.23 -1.39 15.02
CA LYS A 468 21.52 -0.33 15.74
C LYS A 468 22.22 1.02 15.54
N TRP A 469 21.73 1.82 14.61
CA TRP A 469 22.34 3.09 14.23
C TRP A 469 22.24 4.19 15.33
N PRO A 470 23.22 5.13 15.40
CA PRO A 470 23.17 6.27 16.32
C PRO A 470 21.95 7.18 16.11
N ARG A 471 21.54 7.91 17.15
CA ARG A 471 20.34 8.76 17.14
C ARG A 471 20.27 9.72 15.95
N ILE A 472 19.08 9.97 15.43
CA ILE A 472 18.85 11.01 14.42
C ILE A 472 19.28 12.38 14.96
N CYS A 473 19.94 13.19 14.12
CA CYS A 473 20.50 14.49 14.51
C CYS A 473 19.43 15.42 15.13
N PRO A 474 19.72 16.13 16.25
CA PRO A 474 18.78 17.05 16.86
C PRO A 474 18.33 18.22 15.97
N THR A 475 19.08 18.59 14.93
CA THR A 475 18.69 19.64 13.96
C THR A 475 17.33 19.37 13.32
N TYR A 476 17.00 18.09 13.10
CA TYR A 476 15.68 17.72 12.60
C TYR A 476 14.56 18.03 13.63
N LYS A 477 14.80 18.11 14.95
CA LYS A 477 13.74 18.19 15.98
C LYS A 477 12.74 19.34 15.82
N ASN A 478 13.17 20.49 15.29
CA ASN A 478 12.28 21.64 15.09
C ASN A 478 11.49 21.56 13.76
N GLU A 479 11.93 20.73 12.81
CA GLU A 479 11.22 20.41 11.56
C GLU A 479 10.62 18.98 11.53
N VAL A 480 10.74 18.23 12.64
CA VAL A 480 10.26 16.83 12.82
C VAL A 480 8.75 16.78 13.08
N ILE A 481 8.00 17.54 12.28
CA ILE A 481 6.59 17.28 12.02
C ILE A 481 6.46 16.37 10.78
N ASP A 482 7.28 16.53 9.74
CA ASP A 482 7.15 15.74 8.48
C ASP A 482 7.97 14.43 8.45
N TYR A 483 9.04 14.33 9.25
CA TYR A 483 9.99 13.19 9.19
C TYR A 483 9.46 11.83 9.69
N ASN A 484 8.14 11.66 9.84
CA ASN A 484 7.49 10.40 10.22
C ASN A 484 6.86 9.66 9.02
N ARG A 485 7.31 10.00 7.81
CA ARG A 485 7.07 9.17 6.62
C ARG A 485 7.72 7.80 6.80
N SER A 486 7.05 6.77 6.27
CA SER A 486 7.54 5.39 6.24
C SER A 486 8.64 5.23 5.19
N THR A 487 9.76 5.95 5.35
CA THR A 487 10.95 5.71 4.53
C THR A 487 11.55 4.37 4.92
N ALA A 488 12.13 3.62 3.97
CA ALA A 488 12.79 2.35 4.26
C ALA A 488 13.90 2.53 5.32
N TRP A 489 14.52 3.71 5.33
CA TRP A 489 15.51 4.16 6.30
C TRP A 489 15.00 4.25 7.73
N LEU A 490 13.72 4.53 7.94
CA LEU A 490 13.13 4.63 9.28
C LEU A 490 12.82 3.25 9.89
N ASP A 491 12.61 2.24 9.03
CA ASP A 491 12.53 0.83 9.43
C ASP A 491 13.93 0.24 9.68
N ILE A 492 14.93 0.59 8.85
CA ILE A 492 16.36 0.28 9.09
C ILE A 492 16.83 0.89 10.43
N TYR A 493 16.54 2.17 10.68
CA TYR A 493 16.91 2.87 11.91
C TYR A 493 16.27 2.28 13.18
N LYS A 494 15.06 1.73 13.08
CA LYS A 494 14.38 1.08 14.20
C LYS A 494 14.85 -0.35 14.47
N GLY A 495 15.56 -0.96 13.52
CA GLY A 495 15.77 -2.40 13.45
C GLY A 495 14.45 -3.13 13.16
N ARG A 496 14.50 -4.21 12.37
CA ARG A 496 13.31 -5.06 12.21
C ARG A 496 13.07 -5.86 13.48
N CYS A 497 12.23 -5.34 14.37
CA CYS A 497 11.58 -6.12 15.43
C CYS A 497 10.61 -7.15 14.83
N HIS A 498 11.16 -8.17 14.15
CA HIS A 498 10.42 -9.38 13.81
C HIS A 498 10.36 -10.26 15.05
N ALA A 499 9.17 -10.30 15.65
CA ALA A 499 8.63 -11.37 16.49
C ALA A 499 9.65 -12.31 17.14
N THR A 500 9.95 -12.08 18.41
CA THR A 500 10.30 -13.18 19.32
C THR A 500 9.20 -14.23 19.22
N ARG A 501 9.56 -15.42 18.75
CA ARG A 501 8.72 -16.60 18.86
C ARG A 501 8.51 -16.89 20.35
N GLU A 502 7.28 -17.19 20.72
CA GLU A 502 7.02 -18.03 21.88
C GLU A 502 7.48 -19.45 21.50
N ASP A 503 8.79 -19.70 21.57
CA ASP A 503 9.33 -21.06 21.69
C ASP A 503 9.56 -21.28 23.20
N GLY A 504 8.86 -22.27 23.77
CA GLY A 504 8.47 -22.22 25.19
C GLY A 504 9.40 -22.87 26.20
N MET A 505 9.16 -22.49 27.47
CA MET A 505 9.08 -23.37 28.64
C MET A 505 7.93 -22.88 29.53
#